data_AF-A0A1I9Q4X4-F1
#
_entry.id   AF-A0A1I9Q4X4-F1
#
_cell.length_a   1.000
_cell.length_b   1.000
_cell.length_c   1.000
_cell.angle_alpha   90.00
_cell.angle_beta   90.00
_cell.angle_gamma   90.00
#
_symmetry.space_group_name_H-M   'P 1'
#
loop_
_entity.id
_entity.type
_entity.pdbx_description
1 polymer ?
#
loop_
_entity_poly.entity_id
_entity_poly.type
_entity_poly.pdbx_seq_one_letter_code
_entity_poly.pdbx_strand_id
1 'polypeptide(L)'
;PKVIKKNFPTNGKQSIMGHSMGGHGALICALRTPGFYSSVSAFAPICAPTECPWGLKAFNGYLGPDKTKWDEYDACKLVAKYSGPPLGIYVSQGESDQFLKDGQLQPEKLVDACTKACVPIILNRDQGYDHSYFY
;
A
#
# COMPACT_ATOMS: atom_id res chain seq x y z
N PRO A 1 -11.93 -3.71 13.56
CA PRO A 1 -13.04 -4.55 13.02
C PRO A 1 -14.07 -4.93 14.10
N LYS A 2 -15.38 -4.91 13.79
CA LYS A 2 -16.45 -5.17 14.78
C LYS A 2 -16.35 -6.54 15.45
N VAL A 3 -16.09 -7.60 14.67
CA VAL A 3 -15.95 -8.97 15.20
C VAL A 3 -14.76 -9.06 16.17
N ILE A 4 -13.61 -8.50 15.81
CA ILE A 4 -12.43 -8.51 16.69
C ILE A 4 -12.71 -7.72 17.98
N LYS A 5 -13.27 -6.51 17.87
CA LYS A 5 -13.60 -5.67 19.03
C LYS A 5 -14.61 -6.32 19.98
N LYS A 6 -15.55 -7.12 19.45
CA LYS A 6 -16.58 -7.82 20.24
C LYS A 6 -16.04 -9.06 20.97
N ASN A 7 -15.08 -9.77 20.37
CA ASN A 7 -14.67 -11.10 20.83
C ASN A 7 -13.30 -11.13 21.53
N PHE A 8 -12.53 -10.04 21.48
CA PHE A 8 -11.18 -9.98 22.06
C PHE A 8 -10.97 -8.66 22.84
N PRO A 9 -10.14 -8.68 23.90
CA PRO A 9 -9.88 -7.51 24.76
C PRO A 9 -8.94 -6.50 24.08
N THR A 10 -9.43 -5.80 23.05
CA THR A 10 -8.65 -4.76 22.34
C THR A 10 -8.81 -3.38 23.00
N ASN A 11 -7.81 -2.51 22.86
CA ASN A 11 -7.84 -1.13 23.37
C ASN A 11 -8.48 -0.12 22.40
N GLY A 12 -9.08 -0.59 21.31
CA GLY A 12 -9.73 0.25 20.30
C GLY A 12 -8.80 0.91 19.26
N LYS A 13 -7.49 1.00 19.50
CA LYS A 13 -6.48 1.51 18.54
C LYS A 13 -6.05 0.42 17.57
N GLN A 14 -5.86 0.77 16.30
CA GLN A 14 -5.55 -0.20 15.24
C GLN A 14 -4.51 0.38 14.28
N SER A 15 -3.57 -0.45 13.85
CA SER A 15 -2.65 -0.15 12.75
C SER A 15 -2.70 -1.30 11.75
N ILE A 16 -2.18 -1.09 10.54
CA ILE A 16 -2.19 -2.11 9.50
C ILE A 16 -0.86 -2.17 8.78
N MET A 17 -0.41 -3.38 8.47
CA MET A 17 0.76 -3.60 7.64
C MET A 17 0.57 -4.83 6.76
N GLY A 18 1.43 -4.99 5.76
CA GLY A 18 1.42 -6.17 4.92
C GLY A 18 2.62 -6.27 4.00
N HIS A 19 2.73 -7.42 3.32
CA HIS A 19 3.78 -7.73 2.37
C HIS A 19 3.21 -7.83 0.94
N SER A 20 3.87 -7.27 -0.07
CA SER A 20 3.48 -7.43 -1.49
C SER A 20 2.04 -7.00 -1.77
N MET A 21 1.19 -7.88 -2.29
CA MET A 21 -0.26 -7.66 -2.41
C MET A 21 -0.92 -7.31 -1.07
N GLY A 22 -0.46 -7.89 0.04
CA GLY A 22 -0.91 -7.51 1.38
C GLY A 22 -0.43 -6.11 1.79
N GLY A 23 0.75 -5.69 1.33
CA GLY A 23 1.27 -4.33 1.52
C GLY A 23 0.44 -3.30 0.75
N HIS A 24 0.08 -3.63 -0.49
CA HIS A 24 -0.93 -2.92 -1.25
C HIS A 24 -2.25 -2.78 -0.49
N GLY A 25 -2.77 -3.90 0.02
CA GLY A 25 -4.00 -3.94 0.81
C GLY A 25 -3.93 -3.04 2.05
N ALA A 26 -2.81 -3.05 2.77
CA ALA A 26 -2.61 -2.22 3.95
C ALA A 26 -2.67 -0.72 3.61
N LEU A 27 -1.98 -0.31 2.55
CA LEU A 27 -1.97 1.08 2.07
C LEU A 27 -3.36 1.56 1.67
N ILE A 28 -4.07 0.80 0.82
CA ILE A 28 -5.41 1.23 0.36
C ILE A 28 -6.43 1.21 1.50
N CYS A 29 -6.32 0.28 2.45
CA CYS A 29 -7.19 0.27 3.62
C CYS A 29 -6.99 1.54 4.44
N ALA A 30 -5.73 1.92 4.71
CA ALA A 30 -5.43 3.13 5.47
C ALA A 30 -5.92 4.40 4.77
N LEU A 31 -5.65 4.54 3.48
CA LEU A 31 -5.99 5.72 2.69
C LEU A 31 -7.52 5.87 2.47
N ARG A 32 -8.26 4.77 2.36
CA ARG A 32 -9.73 4.79 2.16
C ARG A 32 -10.52 4.94 3.45
N THR A 33 -9.90 4.77 4.61
CA THR A 33 -10.54 5.00 5.91
C THR A 33 -9.77 6.01 6.74
N PRO A 34 -9.77 7.31 6.33
CA PRO A 34 -9.05 8.36 7.05
C PRO A 34 -9.39 8.38 8.55
N GLY A 35 -8.35 8.40 9.40
CA GLY A 35 -8.50 8.43 10.85
C GLY A 35 -8.86 7.10 11.53
N PHE A 36 -9.08 6.02 10.77
CA PHE A 36 -9.38 4.71 11.36
C PHE A 36 -8.13 3.99 11.87
N TYR A 37 -7.04 4.03 11.09
CA TYR A 37 -5.76 3.43 11.45
C TYR A 37 -4.81 4.49 12.02
N SER A 38 -4.13 4.16 13.11
CA SER A 38 -3.14 5.03 13.76
C SER A 38 -1.82 5.08 13.00
N SER A 39 -1.47 4.03 12.26
CA SER A 39 -0.31 3.98 11.38
C SER A 39 -0.46 2.91 10.31
N VAL A 40 0.31 3.05 9.23
CA VAL A 40 0.41 2.06 8.16
C VAL A 40 1.86 1.83 7.75
N SER A 41 2.22 0.57 7.52
CA SER A 41 3.51 0.21 6.91
C SER A 41 3.38 -0.92 5.89
N ALA A 42 4.39 -1.11 5.04
CA ALA A 42 4.41 -2.20 4.10
C ALA A 42 5.83 -2.68 3.77
N PHE A 43 5.94 -3.98 3.45
CA PHE A 43 7.12 -4.61 2.88
C PHE A 43 6.87 -4.90 1.41
N ALA A 44 7.77 -4.45 0.54
CA ALA A 44 7.71 -4.66 -0.91
C ALA A 44 6.31 -4.48 -1.53
N PRO A 45 5.56 -3.40 -1.23
CA PRO A 45 4.16 -3.26 -1.65
C PRO A 45 3.99 -3.10 -3.16
N ILE A 46 2.85 -3.57 -3.68
CA ILE A 46 2.35 -3.16 -5.01
C ILE A 46 1.73 -1.75 -4.88
N CYS A 47 2.50 -0.71 -5.19
CA CYS A 47 2.10 0.68 -4.95
C CYS A 47 1.17 1.26 -6.02
N ALA A 48 1.37 0.88 -7.28
CA ALA A 48 0.65 1.41 -8.44
C ALA A 48 0.05 0.28 -9.29
N PRO A 49 -0.92 -0.50 -8.75
CA PRO A 49 -1.52 -1.63 -9.47
C PRO A 49 -2.22 -1.24 -10.79
N THR A 50 -2.65 0.01 -10.95
CA THR A 50 -3.17 0.51 -12.25
C THR A 50 -2.09 0.59 -13.33
N GLU A 51 -0.81 0.48 -12.95
CA GLU A 51 0.35 0.69 -13.79
C GLU A 51 1.35 -0.48 -13.72
N CYS A 52 0.93 -1.68 -13.26
CA CYS A 52 1.77 -2.88 -13.24
C CYS A 52 1.05 -4.13 -13.77
N PRO A 53 1.77 -5.12 -14.36
CA PRO A 53 1.14 -6.29 -14.97
C PRO A 53 0.21 -7.08 -14.03
N TRP A 54 0.57 -7.26 -12.75
CA TRP A 54 -0.28 -7.95 -11.79
C TRP A 54 -1.58 -7.22 -11.53
N GLY A 55 -1.52 -5.92 -11.27
CA GLY A 55 -2.71 -5.12 -11.01
C GLY A 55 -3.59 -4.98 -12.26
N LEU A 56 -3.01 -4.77 -13.44
CA LEU A 56 -3.75 -4.75 -14.71
C LEU A 56 -4.55 -6.04 -14.94
N LYS A 57 -3.91 -7.20 -14.72
CA LYS A 57 -4.58 -8.52 -14.84
C LYS A 57 -5.67 -8.69 -13.80
N ALA A 58 -5.38 -8.40 -12.53
CA ALA A 58 -6.31 -8.59 -11.42
C ALA A 58 -7.53 -7.66 -11.53
N PHE A 59 -7.32 -6.36 -11.79
CA PHE A 59 -8.40 -5.39 -11.89
C PHE A 59 -9.26 -5.61 -13.13
N ASN A 60 -8.67 -5.98 -14.26
CA ASN A 60 -9.48 -6.34 -15.42
C ASN A 60 -10.37 -7.57 -15.13
N GLY A 61 -9.87 -8.55 -14.38
CA GLY A 61 -10.64 -9.74 -13.99
C GLY A 61 -11.73 -9.47 -12.94
N TYR A 62 -11.43 -8.67 -11.91
CA TYR A 62 -12.35 -8.47 -10.77
C TYR A 62 -13.24 -7.23 -10.89
N LEU A 63 -12.71 -6.14 -11.44
CA LEU A 63 -13.40 -4.84 -11.54
C LEU A 63 -13.92 -4.55 -12.96
N GLY A 64 -13.49 -5.35 -13.94
CA GLY A 64 -13.84 -5.19 -15.35
C GLY A 64 -12.97 -4.14 -16.07
N PRO A 65 -13.28 -3.84 -17.34
CA PRO A 65 -12.44 -2.99 -18.20
C PRO A 65 -12.54 -1.49 -17.89
N ASP A 66 -13.51 -1.08 -17.08
CA ASP A 66 -13.70 0.31 -16.68
C ASP A 66 -12.63 0.74 -15.67
N LYS A 67 -11.56 1.36 -16.18
CA LYS A 67 -10.41 1.79 -15.39
C LYS A 67 -10.73 2.85 -14.35
N THR A 68 -11.85 3.56 -14.46
CA THR A 68 -12.23 4.58 -13.47
C THR A 68 -12.46 3.97 -12.09
N LYS A 69 -12.87 2.70 -12.03
CA LYS A 69 -13.07 1.93 -10.79
C LYS A 69 -11.77 1.47 -10.15
N TRP A 70 -10.68 1.42 -10.92
CA TRP A 70 -9.40 0.88 -10.44
C TRP A 70 -8.69 1.88 -9.52
N ASP A 71 -8.90 3.18 -9.76
CA ASP A 71 -8.35 4.27 -8.93
C ASP A 71 -8.76 4.15 -7.46
N GLU A 72 -9.92 3.57 -7.16
CA GLU A 72 -10.38 3.33 -5.78
C GLU A 72 -9.57 2.25 -5.05
N TYR A 73 -8.74 1.50 -5.78
CA TYR A 73 -7.91 0.41 -5.28
C TYR A 73 -6.46 0.62 -5.69
N ASP A 74 -5.99 1.85 -5.85
CA ASP A 74 -4.60 2.16 -6.17
C ASP A 74 -4.04 3.17 -5.15
N ALA A 75 -2.95 2.80 -4.45
CA ALA A 75 -2.43 3.63 -3.37
C ALA A 75 -1.92 4.99 -3.88
N CYS A 76 -1.34 5.05 -5.07
CA CYS A 76 -0.87 6.29 -5.68
C CYS A 76 -2.04 7.20 -6.08
N LYS A 77 -3.15 6.63 -6.58
CA LYS A 77 -4.36 7.40 -6.92
C LYS A 77 -5.11 7.86 -5.66
N LEU A 78 -5.14 7.03 -4.62
CA LEU A 78 -5.81 7.33 -3.36
C LEU A 78 -5.07 8.41 -2.55
N VAL A 79 -3.75 8.35 -2.47
CA VAL A 79 -2.99 9.36 -1.71
C VAL A 79 -3.15 10.76 -2.32
N ALA A 80 -3.25 10.87 -3.64
CA ALA A 80 -3.51 12.13 -4.34
C ALA A 80 -4.86 12.78 -3.96
N LYS A 81 -5.81 11.99 -3.45
CA LYS A 81 -7.15 12.45 -3.02
C LYS A 81 -7.30 12.44 -1.50
N TYR A 82 -6.24 12.12 -0.75
CA TYR A 82 -6.32 11.96 0.70
C TYR A 82 -6.49 13.31 1.40
N SER A 83 -7.59 13.45 2.13
CA SER A 83 -7.92 14.67 2.90
C SER A 83 -8.10 14.38 4.40
N GLY A 84 -7.44 13.33 4.89
CA GLY A 84 -7.55 12.86 6.27
C GLY A 84 -6.61 13.55 7.26
N PRO A 85 -6.62 13.11 8.53
CA PRO A 85 -5.60 13.52 9.49
C PRO A 85 -4.20 13.07 9.04
N PRO A 86 -3.11 13.64 9.59
CA PRO A 86 -1.75 13.22 9.27
C PRO A 86 -1.58 11.70 9.35
N LEU A 87 -1.11 11.10 8.26
CA LEU A 87 -0.87 9.66 8.14
C LEU A 87 0.59 9.46 7.74
N GLY A 88 1.39 8.90 8.65
CA GLY A 88 2.76 8.48 8.34
C GLY A 88 2.75 7.12 7.64
N ILE A 89 3.39 7.05 6.48
CA ILE A 89 3.57 5.82 5.70
C ILE A 89 5.03 5.37 5.82
N TYR A 90 5.24 4.10 6.18
CA TYR A 90 6.58 3.48 6.15
C TYR A 90 6.60 2.31 5.15
N VAL A 91 7.55 2.32 4.22
CA VAL A 91 7.76 1.23 3.26
C VAL A 91 9.19 0.74 3.38
N SER A 92 9.38 -0.57 3.47
CA SER A 92 10.68 -1.24 3.28
C SER A 92 10.65 -1.99 1.95
N GLN A 93 11.72 -1.85 1.16
CA GLN A 93 11.89 -2.48 -0.15
C GLN A 93 13.29 -3.05 -0.26
N GLY A 94 13.40 -4.37 -0.50
CA GLY A 94 14.65 -5.00 -0.87
C GLY A 94 15.10 -4.57 -2.27
N GLU A 95 16.38 -4.22 -2.43
CA GLU A 95 16.95 -3.81 -3.73
C GLU A 95 17.25 -4.99 -4.67
N SER A 96 17.38 -6.21 -4.11
CA SER A 96 17.54 -7.44 -4.89
C SER A 96 16.22 -8.07 -5.32
N ASP A 97 15.08 -7.51 -4.91
CA ASP A 97 13.74 -7.99 -5.21
C ASP A 97 13.50 -8.09 -6.73
N GLN A 98 13.19 -9.30 -7.20
CA GLN A 98 12.91 -9.55 -8.62
C GLN A 98 11.66 -8.82 -9.10
N PHE A 99 10.63 -8.68 -8.26
CA PHE A 99 9.37 -8.04 -8.63
C PHE A 99 9.47 -6.52 -8.65
N LEU A 100 10.46 -5.95 -7.94
CA LEU A 100 10.86 -4.56 -8.12
C LEU A 100 11.39 -4.34 -9.54
N LYS A 101 12.29 -5.21 -10.00
CA LYS A 101 12.90 -5.16 -11.35
C LYS A 101 11.87 -5.41 -12.45
N ASP A 102 10.91 -6.31 -12.20
CA ASP A 102 9.80 -6.60 -13.12
C ASP A 102 8.74 -5.47 -13.17
N GLY A 103 8.90 -4.41 -12.39
CA GLY A 103 7.99 -3.26 -12.38
C GLY A 103 6.65 -3.52 -11.70
N GLN A 104 6.55 -4.55 -10.84
CA GLN A 104 5.32 -4.85 -10.12
C GLN A 104 5.08 -3.88 -8.96
N LEU A 105 6.15 -3.53 -8.24
CA LEU A 105 6.06 -2.88 -6.93
C LEU A 105 5.98 -1.36 -7.03
N GLN A 106 6.92 -0.75 -7.78
CA GLN A 106 6.96 0.69 -8.08
C GLN A 106 6.86 1.62 -6.85
N PRO A 107 7.65 1.40 -5.78
CA PRO A 107 7.61 2.23 -4.57
C PRO A 107 7.94 3.71 -4.82
N GLU A 108 8.72 4.02 -5.85
CA GLU A 108 9.07 5.38 -6.25
C GLU A 108 7.84 6.19 -6.66
N LYS A 109 6.88 5.56 -7.36
CA LYS A 109 5.61 6.22 -7.73
C LYS A 109 4.79 6.60 -6.51
N LEU A 110 4.83 5.80 -5.45
CA LEU A 110 4.18 6.14 -4.19
C LEU A 110 4.87 7.33 -3.52
N VAL A 111 6.20 7.35 -3.49
CA VAL A 111 6.96 8.50 -2.95
C VAL A 111 6.59 9.79 -3.69
N ASP A 112 6.54 9.76 -5.01
CA ASP A 112 6.16 10.92 -5.83
C ASP A 112 4.73 11.37 -5.54
N ALA A 113 3.78 10.43 -5.43
CA ALA A 113 2.38 10.72 -5.15
C ALA A 113 2.20 11.31 -3.74
N CYS A 114 2.86 10.73 -2.73
CA CYS A 114 2.88 11.24 -1.36
C CYS A 114 3.49 12.64 -1.30
N THR A 115 4.60 12.88 -2.00
CA THR A 115 5.27 14.19 -2.05
C THR A 115 4.35 15.26 -2.63
N LYS A 116 3.65 14.96 -3.74
CA LYS A 116 2.68 15.88 -4.36
C LYS A 116 1.47 16.17 -3.47
N ALA A 117 1.05 15.18 -2.67
CA ALA A 117 -0.08 15.29 -1.75
C ALA A 117 0.31 15.80 -0.35
N CYS A 118 1.58 16.13 -0.11
CA CYS A 118 2.11 16.49 1.20
C CYS A 118 1.84 15.44 2.30
N VAL A 119 1.81 14.15 1.93
CA VAL A 119 1.66 13.04 2.87
C VAL A 119 3.04 12.51 3.27
N PRO A 120 3.40 12.45 4.56
CA PRO A 120 4.70 11.95 5.00
C PRO A 120 4.91 10.48 4.64
N ILE A 121 6.03 10.19 3.98
CA ILE A 121 6.45 8.83 3.65
C ILE A 121 7.93 8.62 3.96
N ILE A 122 8.25 7.45 4.50
CA ILE A 122 9.61 6.93 4.60
C ILE A 122 9.68 5.70 3.70
N LEU A 123 10.60 5.72 2.72
CA LEU A 123 10.97 4.57 1.93
C LEU A 123 12.38 4.12 2.34
N ASN A 124 12.47 2.98 3.02
CA ASN A 124 13.72 2.32 3.35
C ASN A 124 14.10 1.34 2.23
N ARG A 125 15.35 1.40 1.76
CA ARG A 125 15.90 0.52 0.74
C ARG A 125 16.94 -0.40 1.36
N ASP A 126 16.70 -1.70 1.25
CA ASP A 126 17.50 -2.73 1.90
C ASP A 126 18.38 -3.45 0.87
N GLN A 127 19.68 -3.12 0.86
CA GLN A 127 20.66 -3.72 -0.05
C GLN A 127 20.81 -5.22 0.19
N GLY A 128 20.77 -6.01 -0.87
CA GLY A 128 20.93 -7.47 -0.80
C GLY A 128 19.63 -8.24 -0.53
N TYR A 129 18.61 -7.61 0.04
CA TYR A 129 17.34 -8.26 0.40
C TYR A 129 16.43 -8.47 -0.81
N ASP A 130 15.76 -9.62 -0.84
CA ASP A 130 14.82 -10.02 -1.89
C ASP A 130 13.35 -9.86 -1.46
N HIS A 131 12.43 -10.59 -2.11
CA HIS A 131 10.99 -10.56 -1.82
C HIS A 131 10.53 -11.58 -0.77
N SER A 132 11.46 -12.34 -0.20
CA SER A 132 11.12 -13.46 0.66
C SER A 132 10.89 -12.99 2.11
N TYR A 133 10.49 -13.93 2.96
CA TYR A 133 10.43 -13.72 4.41
C TYR A 133 11.82 -13.86 5.08
N PHE A 134 12.85 -14.22 4.31
CA PHE A 134 14.18 -14.56 4.79
C PHE A 134 15.21 -13.57 4.25
N TYR A 135 16.36 -13.51 4.93
CA TYR A 135 17.48 -12.61 4.64
C TYR A 135 18.53 -13.30 3.77
#